data_AF-A0A2H0BYJ7-F1
#
_entry.id   AF-A0A2H0BYJ7-F1
#
_cell.length_a   1.000
_cell.length_b   1.000
_cell.length_c   1.000
_cell.angle_alpha   90.00
_cell.angle_beta   90.00
_cell.angle_gamma   90.00
#
_symmetry.space_group_name_H-M   'P 1'
#
loop_
_entity.id
_entity.type
_entity.pdbx_description
1 polymer ?
#
loop_
_entity_poly.entity_id
_entity_poly.type
_entity_poly.pdbx_seq_one_letter_code
_entity_poly.pdbx_strand_id
1 'polypeptide(L)'
;MEIESTTLWDFPRQNYGDTPHGNNKYNGVTPALVIWNLLQRYTKEGDLVVDPMCGSGTTIDVAKELKRKVIGYDLNITRPEI
;
A
#
# COMPACT_ATOMS: atom_id res chain seq x y z
N MET A 1 0.62 -14.62 -4.47
CA MET A 1 1.51 -14.23 -3.35
C MET A 1 1.03 -14.95 -2.11
N GLU A 2 1.94 -15.29 -1.21
CA GLU A 2 1.61 -15.92 0.09
C GLU A 2 1.71 -14.90 1.23
N ILE A 3 0.99 -15.14 2.32
CA ILE A 3 0.94 -14.27 3.49
C ILE A 3 2.15 -14.56 4.39
N GLU A 4 2.96 -13.54 4.70
CA GLU A 4 4.14 -13.67 5.56
C GLU A 4 3.75 -13.79 7.05
N SER A 5 3.37 -14.99 7.49
CA SER A 5 2.71 -15.27 8.78
C SER A 5 3.51 -14.95 10.04
N THR A 6 4.85 -14.88 9.97
CA THR A 6 5.73 -14.70 11.14
C THR A 6 5.90 -13.22 11.51
N THR A 7 6.78 -12.92 12.47
CA THR A 7 7.12 -11.55 12.89
C THR A 7 8.29 -10.94 12.10
N LEU A 8 8.94 -11.71 11.23
CA LEU A 8 10.02 -11.25 10.35
C LEU A 8 9.59 -11.49 8.90
N TRP A 9 9.42 -10.42 8.13
CA TRP A 9 9.01 -10.50 6.73
C TRP A 9 10.19 -10.18 5.83
N ASP A 10 10.45 -11.03 4.85
CA ASP A 10 11.48 -10.83 3.84
C ASP A 10 10.82 -10.69 2.46
N PHE A 11 11.01 -9.52 1.85
CA PHE A 11 10.46 -9.21 0.53
C PHE A 11 11.61 -8.82 -0.41
N PRO A 12 11.92 -9.65 -1.42
CA PRO A 12 13.09 -9.42 -2.28
C PRO A 12 12.91 -8.25 -3.26
N ARG A 13 11.70 -7.73 -3.40
CA ARG A 13 11.34 -6.64 -4.30
C ARG A 13 10.39 -5.67 -3.63
N GLN A 14 10.48 -4.41 -4.01
CA GLN A 14 9.60 -3.37 -3.49
C GLN A 14 8.18 -3.45 -4.04
N ASN A 15 8.04 -3.89 -5.30
CA ASN A 15 6.77 -3.99 -6.00
C ASN A 15 6.48 -5.45 -6.38
N TYR A 16 5.19 -5.79 -6.48
CA TYR A 16 4.72 -7.06 -7.05
C TYR A 16 3.82 -6.77 -8.25
N GLY A 17 3.67 -7.77 -9.13
CA GLY A 17 2.91 -7.62 -10.37
C GLY A 17 3.52 -6.61 -11.34
N ASP A 18 2.78 -6.32 -12.40
CA ASP A 18 3.20 -5.40 -13.47
C ASP A 18 2.70 -3.96 -13.24
N THR A 19 1.71 -3.78 -12.37
CA THR A 19 1.17 -2.47 -12.01
C THR A 19 2.09 -1.79 -10.98
N PRO A 20 2.52 -0.55 -11.22
CA PRO A 20 3.27 0.23 -10.23
C PRO A 20 2.40 0.58 -9.02
N HIS A 21 2.96 0.43 -7.82
CA HIS A 21 2.35 0.92 -6.58
C HIS A 21 3.18 2.07 -6.00
N GLY A 22 2.57 3.23 -5.82
CA GLY A 22 3.25 4.47 -5.48
C GLY A 22 4.26 4.91 -6.56
N ASN A 23 5.17 5.80 -6.17
CA ASN A 23 6.27 6.26 -7.02
C ASN A 23 7.60 5.76 -6.46
N ASN A 24 8.30 4.91 -7.22
CA ASN A 24 9.59 4.33 -6.80
C ASN A 24 10.72 5.37 -6.61
N LYS A 25 10.55 6.59 -7.12
CA LYS A 25 11.48 7.72 -6.90
C LYS A 25 11.14 8.54 -5.67
N TYR A 26 10.02 8.28 -5.00
CA TYR A 26 9.63 9.00 -3.80
C TYR A 26 10.46 8.53 -2.60
N ASN A 27 11.09 9.48 -1.89
CA ASN A 27 11.90 9.16 -0.73
C ASN A 27 11.03 8.50 0.36
N GLY A 28 11.42 7.30 0.79
CA GLY A 28 10.67 6.54 1.79
C GLY A 28 9.42 5.83 1.24
N VAL A 29 9.30 5.62 -0.07
CA VAL A 29 8.20 4.82 -0.64
C VAL A 29 8.16 3.42 -0.01
N THR A 30 7.02 3.08 0.59
CA THR A 30 6.82 1.79 1.26
C THR A 30 6.73 0.65 0.24
N PRO A 31 7.40 -0.50 0.48
CA PRO A 31 7.21 -1.70 -0.34
C PRO A 31 5.74 -2.16 -0.36
N ALA A 32 5.21 -2.39 -1.56
CA ALA A 32 3.81 -2.78 -1.77
C ALA A 32 3.46 -4.09 -1.07
N LEU A 33 4.41 -5.03 -0.97
CA LEU A 33 4.22 -6.32 -0.31
C LEU A 33 3.94 -6.18 1.20
N VAL A 34 4.52 -5.18 1.87
CA VAL A 34 4.27 -4.89 3.29
C VAL A 34 2.80 -4.47 3.47
N ILE A 35 2.35 -3.52 2.64
CA ILE A 35 0.97 -3.03 2.67
C ILE A 35 0.00 -4.16 2.32
N TRP A 36 0.28 -4.94 1.29
CA TRP A 36 -0.57 -6.07 0.89
C TRP A 36 -0.72 -7.07 2.03
N ASN A 37 0.38 -7.44 2.70
CA ASN A 37 0.34 -8.37 3.83
C ASN A 37 -0.48 -7.82 5.01
N LEU A 38 -0.38 -6.51 5.31
CA LEU A 38 -1.18 -5.86 6.35
C LEU A 38 -2.68 -5.85 6.00
N LEU A 39 -3.04 -5.40 4.79
CA LEU A 39 -4.44 -5.30 4.39
C LEU A 39 -5.11 -6.67 4.30
N GLN A 40 -4.39 -7.71 3.88
CA GLN A 40 -4.91 -9.08 3.86
C GLN A 40 -5.19 -9.63 5.26
N ARG A 41 -4.46 -9.18 6.29
CA ARG A 41 -4.66 -9.63 7.68
C ARG A 41 -5.79 -8.90 8.40
N TYR A 42 -5.88 -7.59 8.18
CA TYR A 42 -6.64 -6.71 9.07
C TYR A 42 -7.85 -6.07 8.40
N THR A 43 -8.12 -6.38 7.13
CA THR A 43 -9.27 -5.83 6.39
C THR A 43 -9.90 -6.86 5.48
N LYS A 44 -11.15 -6.63 5.10
CA LYS A 44 -11.91 -7.37 4.10
C LYS A 44 -12.26 -6.46 2.91
N GLU A 45 -12.71 -7.06 1.81
CA GLU A 45 -13.27 -6.32 0.68
C GLU A 45 -14.39 -5.37 1.16
N GLY A 46 -14.36 -4.13 0.68
CA GLY A 46 -15.31 -3.08 1.06
C GLY A 46 -15.00 -2.30 2.34
N ASP A 47 -14.06 -2.76 3.17
CA ASP A 47 -13.61 -2.03 4.36
C ASP A 47 -12.90 -0.72 3.97
N LEU A 48 -12.91 0.25 4.89
CA LEU A 48 -12.21 1.53 4.72
C LEU A 48 -10.80 1.47 5.31
N VAL A 49 -9.81 1.78 4.48
CA VAL A 49 -8.42 2.01 4.87
C VAL A 49 -8.15 3.50 4.90
N VAL A 50 -7.56 4.00 5.98
CA VAL A 50 -7.14 5.40 6.10
C VAL A 50 -5.64 5.44 6.31
N ASP A 51 -4.94 6.21 5.47
CA ASP A 51 -3.50 6.45 5.58
C ASP A 51 -3.25 7.97 5.67
N PRO A 52 -2.95 8.51 6.87
CA PRO A 52 -2.78 9.94 7.06
C PRO A 52 -1.42 10.48 6.59
N MET A 53 -0.51 9.60 6.14
CA MET A 53 0.86 9.94 5.71
C MET A 53 1.24 9.12 4.46
N CYS A 54 0.36 9.14 3.47
CA CYS A 54 0.38 8.18 2.37
C CYS A 54 1.51 8.42 1.34
N GLY A 55 2.23 9.54 1.41
CA GLY A 55 3.39 9.87 0.60
C GLY A 55 3.10 9.84 -0.91
N SER A 56 3.62 8.82 -1.60
CA SER A 56 3.35 8.62 -3.04
C SER A 56 2.13 7.75 -3.34
N GLY A 57 1.46 7.22 -2.31
CA GLY A 57 0.18 6.54 -2.43
C GLY A 57 0.25 5.01 -2.58
N THR A 58 1.31 4.34 -2.14
CA THR A 58 1.38 2.86 -2.16
C THR A 58 0.16 2.23 -1.47
N THR A 59 -0.27 2.77 -0.32
CA THR A 59 -1.45 2.28 0.41
C THR A 59 -2.73 2.42 -0.40
N ILE A 60 -2.89 3.53 -1.12
CA ILE A 60 -4.05 3.78 -1.98
C ILE A 60 -4.12 2.76 -3.11
N ASP A 61 -2.98 2.50 -3.77
CA ASP A 61 -2.92 1.59 -4.91
C ASP A 61 -3.25 0.16 -4.49
N VAL A 62 -2.59 -0.33 -3.42
CA VAL A 62 -2.82 -1.68 -2.91
C VAL A 62 -4.25 -1.84 -2.36
N ALA A 63 -4.78 -0.84 -1.66
CA ALA A 63 -6.14 -0.90 -1.13
C ALA A 63 -7.18 -1.01 -2.26
N LYS A 64 -7.03 -0.23 -3.34
CA LYS A 64 -7.91 -0.30 -4.50
C LYS A 64 -7.83 -1.63 -5.23
N GLU A 65 -6.63 -2.15 -5.45
CA GLU A 65 -6.44 -3.48 -6.06
C GLU A 65 -7.16 -4.56 -5.25
N LEU A 66 -7.03 -4.47 -3.92
CA LEU A 66 -7.70 -5.34 -2.97
C LEU A 66 -9.19 -5.01 -2.78
N LYS A 67 -9.77 -4.07 -3.53
CA LYS A 67 -11.18 -3.65 -3.45
C LYS A 67 -11.60 -3.17 -2.06
N ARG A 68 -10.69 -2.50 -1.36
CA ARG A 68 -10.99 -1.72 -0.16
C ARG A 68 -11.35 -0.29 -0.58
N LYS A 69 -12.17 0.37 0.23
CA LYS A 69 -12.31 1.83 0.17
C LYS A 69 -11.04 2.42 0.79
N VAL A 70 -10.58 3.55 0.28
CA VAL A 70 -9.36 4.18 0.80
C VAL A 70 -9.48 5.69 0.82
N ILE A 71 -8.94 6.29 1.89
CA ILE A 71 -8.72 7.73 2.00
C ILE A 71 -7.26 7.92 2.40
N GLY A 72 -6.49 8.56 1.53
CA GLY A 72 -5.12 8.97 1.82
C GLY A 72 -5.07 10.46 2.13
N TYR A 73 -4.16 10.84 3.01
CA TYR A 73 -3.76 12.23 3.20
C TYR A 73 -2.24 12.31 3.18
N ASP A 74 -1.72 13.44 2.71
CA ASP A 74 -0.33 13.83 2.93
C ASP A 74 -0.23 15.35 2.87
N LEU A 75 0.76 15.94 3.55
CA LEU A 75 1.02 17.37 3.45
C LEU A 75 1.58 17.74 2.08
N ASN A 76 2.32 16.82 1.46
CA ASN A 76 2.86 16.99 0.12
C ASN A 76 1.96 16.29 -0.90
N ILE A 77 1.06 17.04 -1.54
CA ILE A 77 0.13 16.51 -2.53
C ILE A 77 0.92 16.05 -3.78
N THR A 78 1.15 14.75 -3.91
CA THR A 78 1.91 14.18 -5.04
C THR A 78 1.04 13.74 -6.22
N ARG A 79 -0.27 13.55 -6.01
CA ARG A 79 -1.25 13.17 -7.03
C ARG A 79 -2.68 13.50 -6.58
N PRO A 80 -3.70 13.52 -7.48
CA PRO A 80 -5.06 14.00 -7.16
C PRO A 80 -5.83 13.21 -6.08
N GLU A 81 -5.34 12.05 -5.69
CA GLU A 81 -6.02 11.13 -4.76
C GLU A 81 -5.51 11.26 -3.31
N ILE A 82 -4.61 12.22 -3.07
CA ILE A 82 -3.89 12.48 -1.81
C ILE A 82 -4.26 13.86 -1.28
#